data_AF-A0A955Q5D1-F1
#
_entry.id   AF-A0A955Q5D1-F1
#
_cell.length_a   1.000
_cell.length_b   1.000
_cell.length_c   1.000
_cell.angle_alpha   90.00
_cell.angle_beta   90.00
_cell.angle_gamma   90.00
#
_symmetry.space_group_name_H-M   'P 1'
#
loop_
_entity.id
_entity.type
_entity.pdbx_description
1 polymer ?
#
loop_
_entity_poly.entity_id
_entity_poly.type
_entity_poly.pdbx_seq_one_letter_code
_entity_poly.pdbx_strand_id
1 'polypeptide(L)'
;QWLGHQTVEWSEHYYRGLFRRTGLLVAGANNVASLFEKAAEHISPTIYGEIIPTLGKGLEAASEGYDGIILLGPFNCLQYRISEAILKPCSIKQGMPILTYESDGYAVSPSVLRQVEVHVQQVLEHAARHCMVP
;
A
#
# COMPACT_ATOMS: atom_id res chain seq x y z
N GLN A 1 -16.74 -20.40 12.66
CA GLN A 1 -16.00 -19.27 12.06
C GLN A 1 -14.86 -18.74 12.97
N TRP A 2 -14.72 -19.19 14.23
CA TRP A 2 -13.69 -18.73 15.18
C TRP A 2 -12.31 -19.41 15.05
N LEU A 3 -12.27 -20.73 14.77
CA LEU A 3 -11.02 -21.51 14.66
C LEU A 3 -10.13 -21.05 13.48
N GLY A 4 -10.74 -20.61 12.38
CA GLY A 4 -10.01 -20.08 11.22
C GLY A 4 -9.30 -18.76 11.54
N HIS A 5 -9.97 -17.85 12.27
CA HIS A 5 -9.40 -16.56 12.66
C HIS A 5 -8.17 -16.72 13.56
N GLN A 6 -8.28 -17.56 14.60
CA GLN A 6 -7.16 -17.83 15.52
C GLN A 6 -5.95 -18.43 14.80
N THR A 7 -6.18 -19.27 13.79
CA THR A 7 -5.11 -19.90 13.01
C THR A 7 -4.37 -18.88 12.16
N VAL A 8 -5.09 -17.92 11.57
CA VAL A 8 -4.51 -16.82 10.78
C VAL A 8 -3.72 -15.87 11.67
N GLU A 9 -4.28 -15.47 12.82
CA GLU A 9 -3.57 -14.62 13.80
C GLU A 9 -2.30 -15.28 14.32
N TRP A 10 -2.35 -16.57 14.67
CA TRP A 10 -1.18 -17.32 15.09
C TRP A 10 -0.11 -17.36 14.00
N SER A 11 -0.52 -17.62 12.76
CA SER A 11 0.40 -17.66 11.60
C SER A 11 1.06 -16.30 11.39
N GLU A 12 0.28 -15.21 11.43
CA GLU A 12 0.81 -13.85 11.33
C GLU A 12 1.80 -13.56 12.45
N HIS A 13 1.45 -13.83 13.71
CA HIS A 13 2.35 -13.64 14.85
C HIS A 13 3.64 -14.45 14.72
N TYR A 14 3.54 -15.70 14.28
CA TYR A 14 4.68 -16.58 14.07
C TYR A 14 5.63 -16.02 12.99
N TYR A 15 5.13 -15.72 11.79
CA TYR A 15 5.95 -15.19 10.71
C TYR A 15 6.53 -13.82 11.03
N ARG A 16 5.74 -12.90 11.61
CA ARG A 16 6.26 -11.61 12.07
C ARG A 16 7.38 -11.78 13.11
N GLY A 17 7.27 -12.77 14.01
CA GLY A 17 8.33 -13.13 14.94
C GLY A 17 9.62 -13.60 14.27
N LEU A 18 9.53 -14.34 13.15
CA LEU A 18 10.67 -14.72 12.34
C LEU A 18 11.31 -13.50 11.64
N PHE A 19 10.50 -12.66 10.99
CA PHE A 19 10.97 -11.49 10.25
C PHE A 19 11.49 -10.35 11.15
N ARG A 20 11.04 -10.25 12.40
CA ARG A 20 11.62 -9.30 13.37
C ARG A 20 13.13 -9.48 13.51
N ARG A 21 13.64 -10.72 13.44
CA ARG A 21 15.06 -11.01 13.58
C ARG A 21 15.91 -10.55 12.40
N THR A 22 15.28 -10.29 11.24
CA THR A 22 15.99 -9.84 10.04
C THR A 22 16.13 -8.31 9.97
N GLY A 23 15.40 -7.57 10.81
CA GLY A 23 15.28 -6.11 10.69
C GLY A 23 14.44 -5.66 9.49
N LEU A 24 13.87 -6.59 8.71
CA LEU A 24 13.05 -6.29 7.52
C LEU A 24 11.55 -6.16 7.83
N LEU A 25 11.14 -6.31 9.09
CA LEU A 25 9.76 -6.05 9.48
C LEU A 25 9.56 -4.56 9.76
N VAL A 26 9.22 -3.82 8.70
CA VAL A 26 9.07 -2.35 8.74
C VAL A 26 7.65 -1.87 9.06
N ALA A 27 6.62 -2.67 8.74
CA ALA A 27 5.22 -2.30 8.94
C ALA A 27 4.62 -2.93 10.21
N GLY A 28 3.64 -2.26 10.81
CA GLY A 28 2.79 -2.79 11.89
C GLY A 28 1.90 -3.97 11.45
N ALA A 29 1.08 -4.49 12.37
CA ALA A 29 0.02 -5.43 11.99
C ALA A 29 -1.10 -4.66 11.27
N ASN A 30 -1.74 -5.29 10.28
CA ASN A 30 -2.80 -4.65 9.53
C ASN A 30 -4.13 -4.77 10.29
N ASN A 31 -4.83 -3.66 10.51
CA ASN A 31 -6.19 -3.70 11.00
C ASN A 31 -7.15 -3.96 9.82
N VAL A 32 -7.40 -5.23 9.51
CA VAL A 32 -8.21 -5.63 8.35
C VAL A 32 -9.60 -5.00 8.37
N ALA A 33 -10.23 -4.86 9.54
CA ALA A 33 -11.55 -4.25 9.65
C ALA A 33 -11.53 -2.78 9.20
N SER A 34 -10.56 -2.00 9.68
CA SER A 34 -10.37 -0.59 9.32
C SER A 34 -10.10 -0.41 7.82
N LEU A 35 -9.24 -1.25 7.24
CA LEU A 35 -8.95 -1.24 5.81
C LEU A 35 -10.21 -1.46 4.96
N PHE A 36 -11.07 -2.39 5.37
CA PHE A 36 -12.32 -2.69 4.68
C PHE A 36 -13.32 -1.54 4.78
N GLU A 37 -13.47 -0.94 5.96
CA GLU A 37 -14.33 0.23 6.18
C GLU A 37 -13.86 1.41 5.30
N LYS A 38 -12.56 1.67 5.27
CA LYS A 38 -11.97 2.76 4.48
C LYS A 38 -12.17 2.56 2.97
N ALA A 39 -11.96 1.34 2.49
CA ALA A 39 -12.19 1.02 1.08
C ALA A 39 -13.67 1.14 0.69
N ALA A 40 -14.60 0.78 1.59
CA ALA A 40 -16.04 0.83 1.33
C ALA A 40 -16.57 2.25 1.05
N GLU A 41 -15.85 3.30 1.47
CA GLU A 41 -16.14 4.71 1.12
C GLU A 41 -16.01 4.99 -0.39
N HIS A 42 -15.21 4.18 -1.11
CA HIS A 42 -14.86 4.41 -2.51
C HIS A 42 -15.33 3.30 -3.45
N ILE A 43 -15.56 2.09 -2.95
CA ILE A 43 -15.94 0.95 -3.76
C ILE A 43 -16.93 0.04 -3.02
N SER A 44 -17.83 -0.62 -3.76
CA SER A 44 -18.72 -1.60 -3.15
C SER A 44 -17.95 -2.76 -2.53
N PRO A 45 -18.23 -3.15 -1.27
CA PRO A 45 -17.63 -4.32 -0.62
C PRO A 45 -18.03 -5.64 -1.28
N THR A 46 -18.99 -5.61 -2.22
CA THR A 46 -19.36 -6.78 -3.04
C THR A 46 -18.32 -7.10 -4.12
N ILE A 47 -17.35 -6.22 -4.36
CA ILE A 47 -16.25 -6.46 -5.29
C ILE A 47 -15.15 -7.22 -4.56
N TYR A 48 -15.13 -8.54 -4.75
CA TYR A 48 -14.18 -9.43 -4.10
C TYR A 48 -12.77 -9.36 -4.72
N GLY A 49 -11.77 -9.72 -3.91
CA GLY A 49 -10.37 -9.84 -4.30
C GLY A 49 -9.48 -8.76 -3.67
N GLU A 50 -8.34 -8.49 -4.29
CA GLU A 50 -7.27 -7.67 -3.69
C GLU A 50 -7.57 -6.16 -3.71
N ILE A 51 -8.65 -5.74 -4.38
CA ILE A 51 -9.00 -4.32 -4.49
C ILE A 51 -9.32 -3.69 -3.14
N ILE A 52 -10.07 -4.36 -2.27
CA ILE A 52 -10.43 -3.86 -0.95
C ILE A 52 -9.19 -3.67 -0.06
N PRO A 53 -8.33 -4.69 0.16
CA PRO A 53 -7.13 -4.49 0.97
C PRO A 53 -6.15 -3.50 0.33
N THR A 54 -6.02 -3.47 -1.00
CA THR A 54 -5.15 -2.50 -1.69
C THR A 54 -5.62 -1.06 -1.49
N LEU A 55 -6.91 -0.79 -1.67
CA LEU A 55 -7.48 0.53 -1.47
C LEU A 55 -7.42 0.95 -0.01
N GLY A 56 -7.85 0.09 0.90
CA GLY A 56 -7.79 0.37 2.33
C GLY A 56 -6.38 0.76 2.76
N LYS A 57 -5.37 -0.02 2.31
CA LYS A 57 -3.98 0.24 2.70
C LYS A 57 -3.43 1.51 2.09
N GLY A 58 -3.74 1.78 0.83
CA GLY A 58 -3.33 3.02 0.17
C GLY A 58 -3.97 4.25 0.82
N LEU A 59 -5.23 4.17 1.27
CA LEU A 59 -5.95 5.26 1.91
C LEU A 59 -5.48 5.51 3.36
N GLU A 60 -5.07 4.47 4.08
CA GLU A 60 -4.53 4.59 5.45
C GLU A 60 -3.04 4.95 5.50
N ALA A 61 -2.33 4.89 4.37
CA ALA A 61 -0.88 5.07 4.34
C ALA A 61 -0.40 6.36 5.03
N ALA A 62 -1.05 7.49 4.76
CA ALA A 62 -0.72 8.76 5.39
C ALA A 62 -0.93 8.72 6.91
N SER A 63 -2.06 8.16 7.37
CA SER A 63 -2.37 8.05 8.81
C SER A 63 -1.47 7.07 9.55
N GLU A 64 -0.88 6.09 8.84
CA GLU A 64 0.12 5.18 9.38
C GLU A 64 1.54 5.80 9.41
N GLY A 65 1.70 7.02 8.91
CA GLY A 65 2.98 7.74 8.92
C GLY A 65 3.89 7.42 7.74
N TYR A 66 3.36 6.92 6.61
CA TYR A 66 4.14 6.78 5.39
C TYR A 66 4.15 8.09 4.59
N ASP A 67 5.29 8.38 3.95
CA ASP A 67 5.53 9.59 3.14
C ASP A 67 5.38 9.39 1.63
N GLY A 68 4.96 8.19 1.20
CA GLY A 68 4.75 7.88 -0.20
C GLY A 68 4.17 6.50 -0.44
N ILE A 69 3.65 6.29 -1.64
CA ILE A 69 3.00 5.04 -2.06
C ILE A 69 3.60 4.59 -3.38
N ILE A 70 4.00 3.31 -3.45
CA ILE A 70 4.23 2.63 -4.73
C ILE A 70 3.11 1.60 -4.92
N LEU A 71 2.22 1.87 -5.86
CA LEU A 71 1.15 0.97 -6.25
C LEU A 71 1.66 0.00 -7.32
N LEU A 72 1.67 -1.29 -7.00
CA LEU A 72 2.19 -2.36 -7.83
C LEU A 72 1.07 -3.32 -8.25
N GLY A 73 1.11 -3.77 -9.51
CA GLY A 73 0.20 -4.82 -9.96
C GLY A 73 0.64 -5.47 -11.26
N PRO A 74 0.08 -6.64 -11.59
CA PRO A 74 0.38 -7.29 -12.85
C PRO A 74 -0.27 -6.54 -14.02
N PHE A 75 0.37 -6.61 -15.18
CA PHE A 75 -0.15 -6.06 -16.42
C PHE A 75 -1.57 -6.60 -16.71
N ASN A 76 -2.46 -5.72 -17.15
CA ASN A 76 -3.88 -6.01 -17.42
C ASN A 76 -4.70 -6.50 -16.20
N CYS A 77 -4.26 -6.22 -14.97
CA CYS A 77 -5.06 -6.51 -13.78
C CYS A 77 -6.15 -5.44 -13.57
N LEU A 78 -7.42 -5.83 -13.74
CA LEU A 78 -8.56 -4.93 -13.55
C LEU A 78 -8.61 -4.32 -12.14
N GLN A 79 -8.37 -5.13 -11.11
CA GLN A 79 -8.40 -4.68 -9.71
C GLN A 79 -7.31 -3.63 -9.43
N TYR A 80 -6.13 -3.81 -10.01
CA TYR A 80 -5.07 -2.80 -9.97
C TYR A 80 -5.51 -1.50 -10.66
N ARG A 81 -6.09 -1.58 -11.86
CA ARG A 81 -6.49 -0.39 -12.63
C ARG A 81 -7.57 0.42 -11.92
N ILE A 82 -8.52 -0.24 -11.27
CA ILE A 82 -9.51 0.44 -10.44
C ILE A 82 -8.84 1.05 -9.19
N SER A 83 -7.91 0.33 -8.55
CA SER A 83 -7.16 0.85 -7.41
C SER A 83 -6.37 2.11 -7.77
N GLU A 84 -5.70 2.11 -8.93
CA GLU A 84 -4.99 3.27 -9.46
C GLU A 84 -5.93 4.44 -9.72
N ALA A 85 -7.08 4.19 -10.34
CA ALA A 85 -8.07 5.22 -10.66
C ALA A 85 -8.63 5.93 -9.42
N ILE A 86 -8.63 5.26 -8.26
CA ILE A 86 -9.09 5.82 -6.98
C ILE A 86 -7.93 6.43 -6.19
N LEU A 87 -6.84 5.68 -5.99
CA LEU A 87 -5.74 6.10 -5.12
C LEU A 87 -5.00 7.30 -5.70
N LYS A 88 -4.75 7.34 -7.01
CA LYS A 88 -3.92 8.39 -7.62
C LYS A 88 -4.54 9.79 -7.43
N PRO A 89 -5.83 10.04 -7.72
CA PRO A 89 -6.46 11.32 -7.40
C PRO A 89 -6.47 11.63 -5.90
N CYS A 90 -6.74 10.64 -5.04
CA CYS A 90 -6.74 10.85 -3.59
C CYS A 90 -5.36 11.26 -3.06
N SER A 91 -4.30 10.57 -3.45
CA SER A 91 -2.93 10.89 -3.08
C SER A 91 -2.52 12.28 -3.55
N ILE A 92 -2.82 12.63 -4.82
CA ILE A 92 -2.55 13.98 -5.35
C ILE A 92 -3.27 15.05 -4.53
N LYS A 93 -4.54 14.85 -4.19
CA LYS A 93 -5.33 15.80 -3.37
C LYS A 93 -4.74 15.99 -1.98
N GLN A 94 -4.18 14.93 -1.40
CA GLN A 94 -3.54 14.95 -0.08
C GLN A 94 -2.08 15.42 -0.12
N GLY A 95 -1.52 15.67 -1.30
CA GLY A 95 -0.10 16.00 -1.48
C GLY A 95 0.84 14.81 -1.29
N MET A 96 0.31 13.59 -1.21
CA MET A 96 1.06 12.34 -1.01
C MET A 96 1.69 11.87 -2.34
N PRO A 97 3.03 11.70 -2.41
CA PRO A 97 3.70 11.11 -3.56
C PRO A 97 3.18 9.70 -3.85
N ILE A 98 2.81 9.44 -5.11
CA ILE A 98 2.40 8.11 -5.57
C ILE A 98 3.07 7.75 -6.90
N LEU A 99 3.69 6.58 -6.95
CA LEU A 99 4.21 5.95 -8.16
C LEU A 99 3.38 4.71 -8.48
N THR A 100 3.00 4.53 -9.75
CA THR A 100 2.22 3.38 -10.20
C THR A 100 3.07 2.57 -11.17
N TYR A 101 3.17 1.25 -10.97
CA TYR A 101 3.95 0.37 -11.82
C TYR A 101 3.22 -0.95 -12.10
N GLU A 102 3.05 -1.22 -13.39
CA GLU A 102 2.60 -2.51 -13.88
C GLU A 102 3.78 -3.40 -14.24
N SER A 103 3.83 -4.58 -13.64
CA SER A 103 4.78 -5.61 -14.01
C SER A 103 4.19 -6.56 -15.05
N ASP A 104 4.90 -6.74 -16.15
CA ASP A 104 4.62 -7.75 -17.19
C ASP A 104 5.37 -9.07 -16.95
N GLY A 105 6.07 -9.20 -15.81
CA GLY A 105 6.90 -10.35 -15.47
C GLY A 105 8.30 -10.35 -16.12
N TYR A 106 8.63 -9.35 -16.93
CA TYR A 106 9.98 -9.17 -17.48
C TYR A 106 10.85 -8.31 -16.57
N ALA A 107 12.13 -8.20 -16.93
CA ALA A 107 13.08 -7.35 -16.22
C ALA A 107 12.61 -5.88 -16.23
N VAL A 108 12.67 -5.25 -15.07
CA VAL A 108 12.30 -3.84 -14.88
C VAL A 108 13.18 -2.97 -15.78
N SER A 109 12.54 -2.16 -16.64
CA SER A 109 13.29 -1.31 -17.57
C SER A 109 14.08 -0.22 -16.86
N PRO A 110 15.21 0.26 -17.43
CA PRO A 110 15.95 1.40 -16.88
C PRO A 110 15.12 2.69 -16.75
N SER A 111 14.03 2.81 -17.50
CA SER A 111 13.09 3.94 -17.37
C SER A 111 12.29 3.87 -16.08
N VAL A 112 11.82 2.67 -15.70
CA VAL A 112 11.09 2.47 -14.44
C VAL A 112 12.04 2.63 -13.24
N LEU A 113 13.28 2.14 -13.33
CA LEU A 113 14.27 2.36 -12.27
C LEU A 113 14.50 3.85 -12.00
N ARG A 114 14.63 4.66 -13.06
CA ARG A 114 14.72 6.13 -12.93
C ARG A 114 13.46 6.75 -12.32
N GLN A 115 12.28 6.26 -12.65
CA GLN A 115 11.03 6.72 -12.02
C GLN A 115 11.01 6.42 -10.53
N VAL A 116 11.50 5.25 -10.11
CA VAL A 116 11.65 4.89 -8.69
C VAL A 116 12.63 5.85 -8.00
N GLU A 117 13.78 6.15 -8.60
CA GLU A 117 14.75 7.11 -8.04
C GLU A 117 14.15 8.51 -7.86
N VAL A 118 13.44 9.01 -8.87
CA VAL A 118 12.73 10.30 -8.78
C VAL A 118 11.65 10.25 -7.71
N HIS A 119 10.90 9.15 -7.62
CA HIS A 119 9.87 8.98 -6.60
C HIS A 119 10.46 8.97 -5.20
N VAL A 120 11.62 8.33 -4.97
CA VAL A 120 12.33 8.38 -3.69
C VAL A 120 12.66 9.81 -3.30
N GLN A 121 13.12 10.66 -4.24
CA GLN A 121 13.35 12.07 -3.95
C GLN A 121 12.07 12.81 -3.56
N GLN A 122 10.95 12.56 -4.26
CA GLN A 122 9.65 13.15 -3.91
C GLN A 122 9.20 12.76 -2.50
N VAL A 123 9.42 11.51 -2.10
CA VAL A 123 9.12 11.00 -0.76
C VAL A 123 9.99 11.67 0.30
N LEU A 124 11.31 11.80 0.05
CA LEU A 124 12.22 12.47 0.98
C LEU A 124 11.86 13.96 1.16
N GLU A 125 11.50 14.65 0.08
CA GLU A 125 11.02 16.03 0.16
C GLU A 125 9.69 16.15 0.93
N HIS A 126 8.77 15.20 0.71
CA HIS A 126 7.50 15.14 1.44
C HIS A 126 7.72 14.92 2.94
N ALA A 127 8.59 13.97 3.30
CA ALA A 127 8.96 13.68 4.68
C ALA A 127 9.59 14.89 5.37
N ALA A 128 10.50 15.61 4.69
CA ALA A 128 11.13 16.80 5.22
C ALA A 128 10.12 17.92 5.54
N ARG A 129 9.05 18.06 4.74
CA ARG A 129 7.97 19.03 5.00
C ARG A 129 7.13 18.63 6.21
N HIS A 130 6.87 17.34 6.42
CA HIS A 130 6.10 16.83 7.56
C HIS A 130 6.87 16.91 8.89
N CYS A 131 8.19 16.63 8.88
CA CYS A 131 9.04 16.77 10.07
C CYS A 131 9.24 18.21 10.54
N MET A 132 8.93 19.22 9.73
CA MET A 132 9.04 20.65 10.08
C MET A 132 7.75 21.24 10.68
N VAL A 133 6.69 20.45 10.82
CA VAL A 133 5.46 20.88 11.50
C VAL A 133 5.51 20.37 12.96
N PRO A 134 5.61 21.27 13.96
CA PRO A 134 5.67 20.88 15.37
C PRO A 134 4.35 20.30 15.90
#